data_AF-A0A7J2IDR7-F1
#
_entry.id   AF-A0A7J2IDR7-F1
#
_cell.length_a   1.000
_cell.length_b   1.000
_cell.length_c   1.000
_cell.angle_alpha   90.00
_cell.angle_beta   90.00
_cell.angle_gamma   90.00
#
_symmetry.space_group_name_H-M   'P 1'
#
loop_
_entity.id
_entity.type
_entity.pdbx_description
1 polymer ?
#
loop_
_entity_poly.entity_id
_entity_poly.type
_entity_poly.pdbx_seq_one_letter_code
_entity_poly.pdbx_strand_id
1 'polypeptide(L)'
;MQIIGSKKGFFLTIATILMILPLIFLISYYTGISETGREDAMGKMRCDELHYFVEDVRKDMERSVTIFGRRAAIYALNYIVETGKPLKNYTFTCTPGCDVDCGKFSFDGNGSEAAIAELVLCGTLFGENVTYMTNHTIPEWTRRIEEHAIEMHFVANLSVAELRVVPIDAWHFALIVDYKVKANDEGGMCFYTESIMRAMSSTSILGLEDPLYILQTEGHVMKYIDNCNASLKLTIAGSSGKDYGNGTCGGNVIFYSQIENKSTYCDDYADEVNNQILIIDKGFGSCNSLGDDCFNISRPNHFAGLVDYGPNDPTSIIQKCDVSIPWITDTGDINLSDGDCIMILNINQSGCEIHQVLLGYNSNETNTSCYYVSDIEENYNSNCTTESYSNGPCFFDRLDGNLNLSKKYVEQSLEYFNNSLIGLETIVDLYELKQYSTMYPSIKIYPNATWVDYLYWQNVSGCSVMGYCEVMGDRLKLDCPHSYKYEVDTSCSNVTTCP
;
A
#
# COMPACT_ATOMS: atom_id res chain seq x y z
N MET A 1 39.78 -76.09 -83.03
CA MET A 1 39.51 -76.21 -81.58
C MET A 1 39.68 -74.83 -80.96
N GLN A 2 38.83 -74.45 -80.00
CA GLN A 2 38.71 -73.13 -79.36
C GLN A 2 37.77 -72.09 -80.03
N ILE A 3 36.50 -72.47 -80.18
CA ILE A 3 35.37 -71.51 -80.06
C ILE A 3 34.45 -72.02 -78.94
N ILE A 4 35.01 -72.18 -77.73
CA ILE A 4 34.28 -72.37 -76.47
C ILE A 4 35.07 -71.61 -75.39
N GLY A 5 35.17 -70.28 -75.54
CA GLY A 5 35.87 -69.41 -74.60
C GLY A 5 35.02 -68.29 -74.02
N SER A 6 34.01 -67.79 -74.75
CA SER A 6 33.29 -66.56 -74.36
C SER A 6 31.93 -66.76 -73.67
N LYS A 7 31.42 -67.99 -73.53
CA LYS A 7 30.13 -68.24 -72.83
C LYS A 7 30.24 -68.09 -71.30
N LYS A 8 31.41 -68.35 -70.72
CA LYS A 8 31.65 -68.19 -69.27
C LYS A 8 31.79 -66.73 -68.85
N GLY A 9 32.42 -65.90 -69.69
CA GLY A 9 32.55 -64.46 -69.46
C GLY A 9 31.20 -63.76 -69.43
N PHE A 10 30.31 -64.07 -70.38
CA PHE A 10 28.96 -63.50 -70.43
C PHE A 10 28.12 -63.85 -69.20
N PHE A 11 28.20 -65.11 -68.73
CA PHE A 11 27.49 -65.56 -67.53
C PHE A 11 28.01 -64.87 -66.26
N LEU A 12 29.33 -64.67 -66.14
CA LEU A 12 29.94 -63.93 -65.03
C LEU A 12 29.53 -62.45 -65.03
N THR A 13 29.48 -61.78 -66.18
CA THR A 13 28.98 -60.40 -66.27
C THR A 13 27.50 -60.29 -65.90
N ILE A 14 26.65 -61.22 -66.35
CA ILE A 14 25.22 -61.22 -65.96
C ILE A 14 25.07 -61.46 -64.45
N ALA A 15 25.81 -62.41 -63.88
CA ALA A 15 25.78 -62.67 -62.44
C ALA A 15 26.27 -61.48 -61.61
N THR A 16 27.25 -60.73 -62.13
CA THR A 16 27.76 -59.52 -61.48
C THR A 16 26.74 -58.39 -61.55
N ILE A 17 26.10 -58.19 -62.71
CA ILE A 17 25.00 -57.21 -62.87
C ILE A 17 23.82 -57.56 -61.95
N LEU A 18 23.45 -58.84 -61.86
CA LEU A 18 22.40 -59.34 -60.96
C LEU A 18 22.72 -59.16 -59.47
N MET A 19 23.99 -59.12 -59.08
CA MET A 19 24.40 -58.81 -57.70
C MET A 19 24.55 -57.31 -57.43
N ILE A 20 24.94 -56.52 -58.43
CA ILE A 20 25.08 -55.06 -58.28
C ILE A 20 23.71 -54.37 -58.22
N LEU A 21 22.72 -54.82 -58.99
CA LEU A 21 21.38 -54.22 -59.02
C LEU A 21 20.71 -54.15 -57.64
N PRO A 22 20.64 -55.26 -56.85
CA PRO A 22 20.10 -55.23 -55.49
C PRO A 22 20.92 -54.35 -54.55
N LEU A 23 22.24 -54.28 -54.74
CA LEU A 23 23.12 -53.43 -53.92
C LEU A 23 22.82 -51.95 -54.17
N ILE A 24 22.68 -51.54 -55.43
CA ILE A 24 22.29 -50.17 -55.80
C ILE A 24 20.90 -49.85 -55.26
N PHE A 25 19.96 -50.79 -55.35
CA PHE A 25 18.60 -50.61 -54.83
C PHE A 25 18.58 -50.45 -53.31
N LEU A 26 19.38 -51.25 -52.60
CA LEU A 26 19.52 -51.18 -51.14
C LEU A 26 20.20 -49.89 -50.69
N ILE A 27 21.25 -49.45 -51.40
CA ILE A 27 21.89 -48.15 -51.14
C ILE A 27 20.88 -47.03 -51.35
N SER A 28 20.15 -47.02 -52.48
CA SER A 28 19.17 -45.99 -52.80
C SER A 28 18.01 -45.94 -51.79
N TYR A 29 17.55 -47.11 -51.34
CA TYR A 29 16.51 -47.21 -50.31
C TYR A 29 17.00 -46.71 -48.95
N TYR A 30 18.23 -47.06 -48.55
CA TYR A 30 18.81 -46.64 -47.28
C TYR A 30 19.11 -45.14 -47.28
N THR A 31 19.66 -44.59 -48.37
CA THR A 31 19.87 -43.14 -48.50
C THR A 31 18.54 -42.40 -48.46
N GLY A 32 17.53 -42.87 -49.21
CA GLY A 32 16.21 -42.24 -49.24
C GLY A 32 15.54 -42.20 -47.85
N ILE A 33 15.48 -43.33 -47.14
CA ILE A 33 14.89 -43.37 -45.79
C ILE A 33 15.69 -42.56 -44.78
N SER A 34 17.02 -42.59 -44.86
CA SER A 34 17.87 -41.82 -43.95
C SER A 34 17.71 -40.30 -44.16
N GLU A 35 17.52 -39.87 -45.40
CA GLU A 35 17.25 -38.47 -45.73
C GLU A 35 15.89 -38.03 -45.18
N THR A 36 14.83 -38.81 -45.42
CA THR A 36 13.48 -38.47 -44.93
C THR A 36 13.44 -38.39 -43.40
N GLY A 37 14.05 -39.36 -42.70
CA GLY A 37 14.08 -39.35 -41.23
C GLY A 37 14.92 -38.20 -40.65
N ARG A 38 15.92 -37.72 -41.38
CA ARG A 38 16.77 -36.60 -40.95
C ARG A 38 16.12 -35.25 -41.23
N GLU A 39 15.43 -35.10 -42.37
CA GLU A 39 14.64 -33.91 -42.70
C GLU A 39 13.47 -33.71 -41.73
N ASP A 40 12.73 -34.78 -41.39
CA ASP A 40 11.66 -34.72 -40.40
C ASP A 40 12.18 -34.35 -39.00
N ALA A 41 13.34 -34.87 -38.61
CA ALA A 41 13.97 -34.53 -37.33
C ALA A 41 14.43 -33.06 -37.29
N MET A 42 15.04 -32.55 -38.36
CA MET A 42 15.45 -31.15 -38.48
C MET A 42 14.25 -30.21 -38.50
N GLY A 43 13.21 -30.52 -39.26
CA GLY A 43 11.96 -29.75 -39.28
C GLY A 43 11.31 -29.70 -37.89
N LYS A 44 11.27 -30.83 -37.19
CA LYS A 44 10.77 -30.89 -35.82
C LYS A 44 11.59 -30.03 -34.86
N MET A 45 12.93 -30.11 -34.91
CA MET A 45 13.80 -29.28 -34.06
C MET A 45 13.56 -27.78 -34.30
N ARG A 46 13.43 -27.34 -35.56
CA ARG A 46 13.14 -25.93 -35.89
C ARG A 46 11.76 -25.49 -35.39
N CYS A 47 10.74 -26.35 -35.51
CA CYS A 47 9.41 -26.06 -34.96
C CYS A 47 9.43 -25.97 -33.43
N ASP A 48 10.18 -26.85 -32.76
CA ASP A 48 10.34 -26.82 -31.30
C ASP A 48 11.08 -25.53 -30.87
N GLU A 49 12.15 -25.13 -31.56
CA GLU A 49 12.84 -23.87 -31.31
C GLU A 49 11.94 -22.65 -31.48
N LEU A 50 11.12 -22.60 -32.54
CA LEU A 50 10.16 -21.50 -32.77
C LEU A 50 9.10 -21.46 -31.66
N HIS A 51 8.62 -22.62 -31.21
CA HIS A 51 7.67 -22.72 -30.11
C HIS A 51 8.27 -22.16 -28.81
N TYR A 52 9.50 -22.56 -28.47
CA TYR A 52 10.17 -22.06 -27.27
C TYR A 52 10.49 -20.56 -27.37
N PHE A 53 10.88 -20.07 -28.55
CA PHE A 53 11.06 -18.63 -28.80
C PHE A 53 9.77 -17.85 -28.45
N VAL A 54 8.62 -18.29 -28.95
CA VAL A 54 7.33 -17.63 -28.68
C VAL A 54 6.95 -17.70 -27.19
N GLU A 55 7.17 -18.84 -26.53
CA GLU A 55 6.92 -18.95 -25.08
C GLU A 55 7.87 -18.09 -24.23
N ASP A 56 9.11 -17.94 -24.66
CA ASP A 56 10.10 -17.09 -23.98
C ASP A 56 9.75 -15.61 -24.16
N VAL A 57 9.34 -15.20 -25.37
CA VAL A 57 8.76 -13.88 -25.63
C VAL A 57 7.60 -13.60 -24.69
N ARG A 58 6.69 -14.56 -24.50
CA ARG A 58 5.54 -14.37 -23.60
C ARG A 58 5.96 -14.09 -22.16
N LYS A 59 6.86 -14.91 -21.60
CA LYS A 59 7.36 -14.75 -20.23
C LYS A 59 8.19 -13.48 -20.05
N ASP A 60 8.97 -13.11 -21.07
CA ASP A 60 9.81 -11.93 -21.04
C ASP A 60 8.98 -10.65 -21.13
N MET A 61 7.90 -10.65 -21.93
CA MET A 61 6.93 -9.56 -21.97
C MET A 61 6.29 -9.31 -20.60
N GLU A 62 5.85 -10.35 -19.88
CA GLU A 62 5.30 -10.21 -18.50
C GLU A 62 6.30 -9.51 -17.54
N ARG A 63 7.59 -9.85 -17.63
CA ARG A 63 8.65 -9.21 -16.83
C ARG A 63 8.90 -7.77 -17.27
N SER A 64 8.98 -7.53 -18.57
CA SER A 64 9.27 -6.21 -19.14
C SER A 64 8.19 -5.19 -18.76
N VAL A 65 6.92 -5.57 -18.85
CA VAL A 65 5.77 -4.73 -18.52
C VAL A 65 5.75 -4.34 -17.03
N THR A 66 6.26 -5.22 -16.15
CA THR A 66 6.44 -4.89 -14.72
C THR A 66 7.52 -3.82 -14.51
N ILE A 67 8.63 -3.91 -15.24
CA ILE A 67 9.73 -2.93 -15.15
C ILE A 67 9.28 -1.58 -15.71
N PHE A 68 8.63 -1.57 -16.87
CA PHE A 68 8.14 -0.35 -17.50
C PHE A 68 7.07 0.33 -16.65
N GLY A 69 6.17 -0.47 -16.06
CA GLY A 69 5.16 0.06 -15.16
C GLY A 69 5.71 0.76 -13.95
N ARG A 70 6.66 0.11 -13.24
CA ARG A 70 7.26 0.72 -12.06
C ARG A 70 7.99 2.02 -12.41
N ARG A 71 8.73 2.04 -13.52
CA ARG A 71 9.42 3.25 -13.99
C ARG A 71 8.43 4.35 -14.37
N ALA A 72 7.40 4.03 -15.13
CA ALA A 72 6.37 4.98 -15.52
C ALA A 72 5.65 5.57 -14.31
N ALA A 73 5.33 4.78 -13.29
CA ALA A 73 4.76 5.29 -12.04
C ALA A 73 5.71 6.27 -11.33
N ILE A 74 7.01 5.97 -11.25
CA ILE A 74 8.02 6.87 -10.69
C ILE A 74 8.10 8.19 -11.47
N TYR A 75 8.05 8.16 -12.81
CA TYR A 75 8.11 9.40 -13.60
C TYR A 75 6.82 10.22 -13.59
N ALA A 76 5.68 9.54 -13.50
CA ALA A 76 4.40 10.20 -13.23
C ALA A 76 4.43 10.93 -11.87
N LEU A 77 5.00 10.30 -10.84
CA LEU A 77 5.24 10.93 -9.54
C LEU A 77 6.22 12.10 -9.63
N ASN A 78 7.35 11.91 -10.32
CA ASN A 78 8.37 12.96 -10.46
C ASN A 78 7.80 14.24 -11.08
N TYR A 79 6.89 14.12 -12.04
CA TYR A 79 6.17 15.28 -12.59
C TYR A 79 5.38 16.03 -11.50
N ILE A 80 4.70 15.32 -10.60
CA ILE A 80 3.95 15.92 -9.50
C ILE A 80 4.90 16.60 -8.50
N VAL A 81 6.02 15.95 -8.18
CA VAL A 81 7.08 16.53 -7.32
C VAL A 81 7.64 17.82 -7.91
N GLU A 82 7.95 17.83 -9.20
CA GLU A 82 8.56 18.99 -9.87
C GLU A 82 7.58 20.14 -10.10
N THR A 83 6.31 19.84 -10.38
CA THR A 83 5.33 20.86 -10.81
C THR A 83 4.29 21.21 -9.76
N GLY A 84 4.10 20.38 -8.74
CA GLY A 84 3.01 20.49 -7.76
C GLY A 84 1.62 20.32 -8.37
N LYS A 85 1.50 19.75 -9.58
CA LYS A 85 0.23 19.63 -10.31
C LYS A 85 -0.25 18.18 -10.41
N PRO A 86 -1.54 17.91 -10.19
CA PRO A 86 -2.10 16.57 -10.33
C PRO A 86 -2.25 16.16 -11.79
N LEU A 87 -2.42 14.85 -12.02
CA LEU A 87 -2.58 14.26 -13.35
C LEU A 87 -4.04 14.14 -13.83
N LYS A 88 -5.04 14.53 -13.03
CA LYS A 88 -6.49 14.33 -13.30
C LYS A 88 -6.98 14.60 -14.72
N ASN A 89 -6.48 15.65 -15.35
CA ASN A 89 -6.91 16.09 -16.69
C ASN A 89 -5.95 15.65 -17.80
N TYR A 90 -5.02 14.75 -17.49
CA TYR A 90 -4.05 14.26 -18.46
C TYR A 90 -4.74 13.41 -19.52
N THR A 91 -4.36 13.61 -20.78
CA THR A 91 -4.81 12.83 -21.92
C THR A 91 -3.60 12.28 -22.66
N PHE A 92 -3.70 11.04 -23.12
CA PHE A 92 -2.62 10.38 -23.86
C PHE A 92 -2.22 11.19 -25.09
N THR A 93 -0.94 11.58 -25.18
CA THR A 93 -0.40 12.36 -26.29
C THR A 93 0.48 11.48 -27.16
N CYS A 94 -0.04 11.04 -28.31
CA CYS A 94 0.75 10.29 -29.28
C CYS A 94 1.52 11.26 -30.19
N THR A 95 2.86 11.27 -30.07
CA THR A 95 3.73 12.09 -30.92
C THR A 95 4.39 11.24 -32.01
N PRO A 96 4.93 11.84 -33.10
CA PRO A 96 5.71 11.10 -34.10
C PRO A 96 6.99 10.46 -33.54
N GLY A 97 7.43 10.86 -32.34
CA GLY A 97 8.53 10.20 -31.62
C GLY A 97 8.10 8.96 -30.84
N CYS A 98 6.80 8.66 -30.79
CA CYS A 98 6.28 7.42 -30.26
C CYS A 98 6.39 6.34 -31.34
N ASP A 99 7.07 5.23 -31.04
CA ASP A 99 7.27 4.10 -31.96
C ASP A 99 6.00 3.23 -32.11
N VAL A 100 4.82 3.86 -32.06
CA VAL A 100 3.51 3.26 -32.33
C VAL A 100 2.80 4.04 -33.43
N ASP A 101 1.98 3.36 -34.23
CA ASP A 101 1.17 4.01 -35.25
C ASP A 101 0.04 4.81 -34.60
N CYS A 102 0.27 6.11 -34.36
CA CYS A 102 -0.70 7.04 -33.77
C CYS A 102 -2.01 7.17 -34.58
N GLY A 103 -2.05 6.73 -35.84
CA GLY A 103 -3.28 6.68 -36.64
C GLY A 103 -4.14 5.44 -36.36
N LYS A 104 -3.56 4.41 -35.73
CA LYS A 104 -4.23 3.13 -35.43
C LYS A 104 -4.38 2.87 -33.93
N PHE A 105 -3.42 3.32 -33.13
CA PHE A 105 -3.44 3.12 -31.68
C PHE A 105 -4.09 4.31 -30.99
N SER A 106 -5.05 4.03 -30.12
CA SER A 106 -5.66 5.01 -29.22
C SER A 106 -5.77 4.41 -27.83
N PHE A 107 -5.40 5.18 -26.81
CA PHE A 107 -5.60 4.81 -25.42
C PHE A 107 -6.93 5.39 -24.92
N ASP A 108 -7.85 4.53 -24.50
CA ASP A 108 -9.15 4.92 -23.94
C ASP A 108 -9.03 5.04 -22.41
N GLY A 109 -8.48 6.17 -21.97
CA GLY A 109 -8.29 6.47 -20.56
C GLY A 109 -7.80 7.90 -20.36
N ASN A 110 -7.91 8.39 -19.13
CA ASN A 110 -7.50 9.74 -18.73
C ASN A 110 -6.87 9.73 -17.34
N GLY A 111 -6.30 10.87 -16.95
CA GLY A 111 -5.66 11.00 -15.66
C GLY A 111 -4.29 10.34 -15.61
N SER A 112 -3.93 9.86 -14.43
CA SER A 112 -2.73 9.09 -14.15
C SER A 112 -2.52 7.87 -15.08
N GLU A 113 -3.60 7.20 -15.49
CA GLU A 113 -3.54 6.03 -16.38
C GLU A 113 -2.99 6.40 -17.76
N ALA A 114 -3.47 7.53 -18.29
CA ALA A 114 -3.04 8.03 -19.59
C ALA A 114 -1.57 8.52 -19.55
N ALA A 115 -1.15 9.12 -18.44
CA ALA A 115 0.25 9.50 -18.23
C ALA A 115 1.17 8.28 -18.19
N ILE A 116 0.79 7.25 -17.43
CA ILE A 116 1.55 5.99 -17.36
C ILE A 116 1.55 5.28 -18.72
N ALA A 117 0.43 5.28 -19.44
CA ALA A 117 0.35 4.68 -20.77
C ALA A 117 1.29 5.37 -21.77
N GLU A 118 1.35 6.70 -21.76
CA GLU A 118 2.28 7.47 -22.62
C GLU A 118 3.74 7.18 -22.27
N LEU A 119 4.08 7.16 -20.98
CA LEU A 119 5.43 6.84 -20.53
C LEU A 119 5.86 5.44 -20.98
N VAL A 120 4.99 4.43 -20.86
CA VAL A 120 5.30 3.04 -21.20
C VAL A 120 5.42 2.82 -22.72
N LEU A 121 4.60 3.49 -23.53
CA LEU A 121 4.59 3.30 -24.99
C LEU A 121 5.57 4.23 -25.70
N CYS A 122 5.55 5.51 -25.35
CA CYS A 122 6.28 6.56 -26.06
C CYS A 122 7.57 6.96 -25.36
N GLY A 123 7.71 6.69 -24.06
CA GLY A 123 8.81 7.23 -23.26
C GLY A 123 8.74 8.75 -23.10
N THR A 124 7.55 9.32 -23.34
CA THR A 124 7.28 10.76 -23.25
C THR A 124 6.28 11.06 -22.13
N LEU A 125 6.26 12.31 -21.70
CA LEU A 125 5.20 12.89 -20.89
C LEU A 125 4.87 14.27 -21.47
N PHE A 126 3.60 14.54 -21.74
CA PHE A 126 3.13 15.69 -22.54
C PHE A 126 3.77 15.77 -23.93
N GLY A 127 4.15 14.63 -24.50
CA GLY A 127 4.88 14.55 -25.76
C GLY A 127 6.36 14.94 -25.68
N GLU A 128 6.89 15.26 -24.49
CA GLU A 128 8.31 15.54 -24.27
C GLU A 128 9.05 14.29 -23.77
N ASN A 129 10.26 14.06 -24.28
CA ASN A 129 11.04 12.87 -23.94
C ASN A 129 11.47 12.85 -22.47
N VAL A 130 11.18 11.75 -21.77
CA VAL A 130 11.68 11.50 -20.42
C VAL A 130 12.98 10.70 -20.51
N THR A 131 14.10 11.32 -20.14
CA THR A 131 15.46 10.78 -20.35
C THR A 131 15.60 9.34 -19.84
N TYR A 132 15.00 9.02 -18.70
CA TYR A 132 15.15 7.72 -18.07
C TYR A 132 14.18 6.63 -18.57
N MET A 133 13.18 7.01 -19.38
CA MET A 133 12.36 6.07 -20.15
C MET A 133 12.99 5.71 -21.50
N THR A 134 14.03 6.44 -21.91
CA THR A 134 14.82 6.09 -23.10
C THR A 134 15.30 4.65 -22.96
N ASN A 135 15.13 3.85 -24.01
CA ASN A 135 15.49 2.44 -24.02
C ASN A 135 14.68 1.50 -23.10
N HIS A 136 13.58 1.99 -22.51
CA HIS A 136 12.73 1.28 -21.54
C HIS A 136 11.24 1.42 -21.86
N THR A 137 10.89 1.33 -23.14
CA THR A 137 9.50 1.35 -23.65
C THR A 137 9.13 0.00 -24.26
N ILE A 138 7.83 -0.28 -24.37
CA ILE A 138 7.35 -1.52 -25.01
C ILE A 138 7.83 -1.64 -26.46
N PRO A 139 7.69 -0.62 -27.34
CA PRO A 139 8.13 -0.73 -28.74
C PRO A 139 9.63 -1.02 -28.89
N GLU A 140 10.46 -0.41 -28.05
CA GLU A 140 11.88 -0.66 -28.04
C GLU A 140 12.21 -2.09 -27.57
N TRP A 141 11.45 -2.61 -26.60
CA TRP A 141 11.59 -4.00 -26.16
C TRP A 141 11.20 -4.98 -27.26
N THR A 142 10.07 -4.73 -27.95
CA THR A 142 9.64 -5.54 -29.09
C THR A 142 10.67 -5.52 -30.21
N ARG A 143 11.29 -4.36 -30.49
CA ARG A 143 12.36 -4.24 -31.49
C ARG A 143 13.55 -5.15 -31.14
N ARG A 144 13.97 -5.20 -29.88
CA ARG A 144 15.07 -6.08 -29.43
C ARG A 144 14.72 -7.56 -29.55
N ILE A 145 13.48 -7.92 -29.27
CA ILE A 145 12.98 -9.29 -29.47
C ILE A 145 13.02 -9.67 -30.96
N GLU A 146 12.58 -8.77 -31.85
CA GLU A 146 12.60 -8.99 -33.30
C GLU A 146 14.04 -9.10 -33.83
N GLU A 147 14.96 -8.28 -33.32
CA GLU A 147 16.39 -8.37 -33.66
C GLU A 147 16.99 -9.71 -33.23
N HIS A 148 16.66 -10.19 -32.02
CA HIS A 148 17.09 -11.51 -31.57
C HIS A 148 16.45 -12.65 -32.37
N ALA A 149 15.20 -12.50 -32.81
CA ALA A 149 14.54 -13.46 -33.69
C ALA A 149 15.31 -13.64 -35.00
N ILE A 150 15.80 -12.55 -35.59
CA ILE A 150 16.61 -12.57 -36.82
C ILE A 150 17.91 -13.37 -36.61
N GLU A 151 18.56 -13.22 -35.45
CA GLU A 151 19.76 -14.00 -35.09
C GLU A 151 19.48 -15.52 -35.01
N MET A 152 18.24 -15.90 -34.68
CA MET A 152 17.78 -17.30 -34.63
C MET A 152 17.26 -17.83 -35.97
N HIS A 153 17.35 -17.04 -37.04
CA HIS A 153 16.75 -17.31 -38.35
C HIS A 153 15.21 -17.39 -38.31
N PHE A 154 14.60 -16.54 -37.49
CA PHE A 154 13.15 -16.33 -37.42
C PHE A 154 12.78 -14.93 -37.90
N VAL A 155 11.63 -14.83 -38.57
CA VAL A 155 10.99 -13.56 -38.90
C VAL A 155 9.85 -13.36 -37.92
N ALA A 156 10.07 -12.54 -36.89
CA ALA A 156 9.06 -12.19 -35.90
C ALA A 156 8.53 -10.77 -36.15
N ASN A 157 7.24 -10.56 -35.90
CA ASN A 157 6.59 -9.25 -35.90
C ASN A 157 5.69 -9.18 -34.66
N LEU A 158 6.00 -8.22 -33.80
CA LEU A 158 5.29 -7.94 -32.57
C LEU A 158 4.67 -6.54 -32.66
N SER A 159 3.38 -6.43 -32.37
CA SER A 159 2.72 -5.12 -32.32
C SER A 159 1.73 -5.03 -31.16
N VAL A 160 1.69 -3.87 -30.50
CA VAL A 160 0.74 -3.60 -29.42
C VAL A 160 -0.66 -3.43 -30.02
N ALA A 161 -1.62 -4.22 -29.56
CA ALA A 161 -3.02 -4.14 -29.95
C ALA A 161 -3.83 -3.30 -28.96
N GLU A 162 -3.62 -3.51 -27.66
CA GLU A 162 -4.32 -2.79 -26.59
C GLU A 162 -3.41 -2.62 -25.38
N LEU A 163 -3.54 -1.50 -24.68
CA LEU A 163 -2.89 -1.23 -23.40
C LEU A 163 -3.93 -0.75 -22.40
N ARG A 164 -3.89 -1.29 -21.19
CA ARG A 164 -4.68 -0.83 -20.05
C ARG A 164 -3.80 -0.65 -18.82
N VAL A 165 -4.10 0.37 -18.04
CA VAL A 165 -3.49 0.65 -16.74
C VAL A 165 -4.62 0.65 -15.72
N VAL A 166 -4.61 -0.30 -14.77
CA VAL A 166 -5.73 -0.50 -13.84
C VAL A 166 -5.23 -0.88 -12.44
N PRO A 167 -5.95 -0.50 -11.37
CA PRO A 167 -5.60 -0.92 -10.01
C PRO A 167 -5.92 -2.41 -9.80
N ILE A 168 -5.12 -3.08 -8.96
CA ILE A 168 -5.35 -4.50 -8.55
C ILE A 168 -5.87 -4.53 -7.12
N ASP A 169 -5.12 -3.90 -6.21
CA ASP A 169 -5.37 -3.81 -4.78
C ASP A 169 -4.76 -2.48 -4.26
N ALA A 170 -4.80 -2.26 -2.96
CA ALA A 170 -4.25 -1.03 -2.36
C ALA A 170 -2.74 -0.84 -2.61
N TRP A 171 -1.99 -1.91 -2.92
CA TRP A 171 -0.53 -1.93 -2.98
C TRP A 171 0.03 -2.17 -4.39
N HIS A 172 -0.83 -2.55 -5.35
CA HIS A 172 -0.43 -2.93 -6.70
C HIS A 172 -1.36 -2.40 -7.77
N PHE A 173 -0.79 -2.14 -8.94
CA PHE A 173 -1.53 -1.91 -10.17
C PHE A 173 -1.02 -2.80 -11.30
N ALA A 174 -1.86 -3.04 -12.29
CA ALA A 174 -1.54 -3.82 -13.47
C ALA A 174 -1.39 -2.94 -14.70
N LEU A 175 -0.41 -3.30 -15.52
CA LEU A 175 -0.41 -2.98 -16.94
C LEU A 175 -0.79 -4.23 -17.70
N ILE A 176 -1.86 -4.14 -18.48
CA ILE A 176 -2.36 -5.23 -19.30
C ILE A 176 -2.11 -4.85 -20.75
N VAL A 177 -1.19 -5.58 -21.39
CA VAL A 177 -0.78 -5.37 -22.77
C VAL A 177 -1.26 -6.55 -23.59
N ASP A 178 -2.17 -6.30 -24.52
CA ASP A 178 -2.50 -7.26 -25.55
C ASP A 178 -1.64 -6.95 -26.78
N TYR A 179 -0.85 -7.91 -27.22
CA TYR A 179 0.07 -7.77 -28.35
C TYR A 179 -0.15 -8.90 -29.35
N LYS A 180 0.02 -8.58 -30.62
CA LYS A 180 -0.07 -9.52 -31.73
C LYS A 180 1.32 -10.06 -31.99
N VAL A 181 1.45 -11.39 -31.98
CA VAL A 181 2.70 -12.08 -32.32
C VAL A 181 2.49 -12.87 -33.59
N LYS A 182 3.33 -12.60 -34.58
CA LYS A 182 3.49 -13.44 -35.76
C LYS A 182 4.95 -13.81 -35.86
N ALA A 183 5.26 -15.11 -35.95
CA ALA A 183 6.64 -15.57 -36.09
C ALA A 183 6.71 -16.71 -37.10
N ASN A 184 7.71 -16.70 -37.97
CA ASN A 184 7.92 -17.80 -38.91
C ASN A 184 9.40 -18.10 -39.07
N ASP A 185 9.68 -19.38 -39.31
CA ASP A 185 10.99 -19.82 -39.75
C ASP A 185 11.36 -19.20 -41.10
N GLU A 186 12.63 -18.81 -41.28
CA GLU A 186 13.13 -18.28 -42.56
C GLU A 186 12.98 -19.30 -43.70
N GLY A 187 13.13 -20.59 -43.39
CA GLY A 187 12.91 -21.70 -44.33
C GLY A 187 11.43 -22.00 -44.62
N GLY A 188 10.49 -21.32 -43.95
CA GLY A 188 9.05 -21.50 -44.15
C GLY A 188 8.49 -22.85 -43.70
N MET A 189 9.27 -23.65 -42.96
CA MET A 189 8.86 -24.97 -42.50
C MET A 189 7.86 -24.91 -41.35
N CYS A 190 8.02 -23.91 -40.46
CA CYS A 190 7.23 -23.74 -39.25
C CYS A 190 6.75 -22.29 -39.18
N PHE A 191 5.49 -22.10 -38.79
CA PHE A 191 4.92 -20.77 -38.61
C PHE A 191 4.04 -20.75 -37.37
N TYR A 192 4.12 -19.65 -36.66
CA TYR A 192 3.23 -19.26 -35.59
C TYR A 192 2.29 -18.19 -36.17
N THR A 193 1.03 -18.58 -36.40
CA THR A 193 0.00 -17.69 -36.92
C THR A 193 -0.28 -16.56 -35.94
N GLU A 194 -0.58 -15.37 -36.47
CA GLU A 194 -0.93 -14.19 -35.67
C GLU A 194 -1.93 -14.54 -34.56
N SER A 195 -1.48 -14.44 -33.32
CA SER A 195 -2.31 -14.62 -32.14
C SER A 195 -2.18 -13.39 -31.24
N ILE A 196 -3.27 -13.05 -30.57
CA ILE A 196 -3.25 -12.02 -29.53
C ILE A 196 -2.81 -12.70 -28.25
N MET A 197 -1.68 -12.26 -27.73
CA MET A 197 -1.15 -12.67 -26.44
C MET A 197 -1.33 -11.55 -25.43
N ARG A 198 -1.59 -11.92 -24.18
CA ARG A 198 -1.72 -10.99 -23.07
C ARG A 198 -0.50 -11.08 -22.18
N ALA A 199 0.15 -9.96 -21.94
CA ALA A 199 1.12 -9.77 -20.86
C ALA A 199 0.49 -8.89 -19.79
N MET A 200 0.60 -9.31 -18.53
CA MET A 200 0.07 -8.58 -17.39
C MET A 200 1.18 -8.40 -16.36
N SER A 201 1.32 -7.21 -15.81
CA SER A 201 2.16 -6.97 -14.65
C SER A 201 1.37 -6.89 -13.35
N SER A 202 2.05 -7.18 -12.25
CA SER A 202 1.64 -6.74 -10.91
C SER A 202 2.74 -5.84 -10.37
N THR A 203 2.53 -4.53 -10.48
CA THR A 203 3.52 -3.51 -10.13
C THR A 203 3.22 -2.97 -8.74
N SER A 204 4.13 -3.20 -7.80
CA SER A 204 4.00 -2.67 -6.43
C SER A 204 4.31 -1.18 -6.36
N ILE A 205 3.48 -0.45 -5.60
CA ILE A 205 3.67 0.98 -5.27
C ILE A 205 4.44 1.18 -3.97
N LEU A 206 4.80 0.10 -3.26
CA LEU A 206 5.54 0.20 -2.01
C LEU A 206 6.92 0.81 -2.22
N GLY A 207 7.27 1.74 -1.32
CA GLY A 207 8.48 2.56 -1.38
C GLY A 207 8.41 3.73 -2.37
N LEU A 208 7.26 3.96 -3.02
CA LEU A 208 7.03 5.19 -3.79
C LEU A 208 6.61 6.34 -2.87
N GLU A 209 6.87 7.57 -3.28
CA GLU A 209 6.37 8.76 -2.58
C GLU A 209 4.84 8.85 -2.71
N ASP A 210 4.17 9.36 -1.68
CA ASP A 210 2.74 9.62 -1.71
C ASP A 210 2.45 10.97 -2.41
N PRO A 211 1.88 10.94 -3.62
CA PRO A 211 1.59 12.17 -4.36
C PRO A 211 0.58 13.06 -3.64
N LEU A 212 -0.24 12.52 -2.73
CA LEU A 212 -1.19 13.34 -1.98
C LEU A 212 -0.45 14.32 -1.05
N TYR A 213 0.56 13.87 -0.31
CA TYR A 213 1.36 14.76 0.55
C TYR A 213 2.10 15.82 -0.26
N ILE A 214 2.67 15.44 -1.40
CA ILE A 214 3.36 16.35 -2.30
C ILE A 214 2.38 17.45 -2.78
N LEU A 215 1.19 17.06 -3.22
CA LEU A 215 0.18 18.01 -3.72
C LEU A 215 -0.34 18.95 -2.61
N GLN A 216 -0.56 18.44 -1.40
CA GLN A 216 -1.13 19.23 -0.29
C GLN A 216 -0.09 20.10 0.42
N THR A 217 1.20 19.80 0.27
CA THR A 217 2.30 20.54 0.91
C THR A 217 3.21 21.25 -0.08
N GLU A 218 2.80 21.38 -1.35
CA GLU A 218 3.57 22.01 -2.43
C GLU A 218 4.98 21.38 -2.61
N GLY A 219 5.10 20.07 -2.33
CA GLY A 219 6.33 19.30 -2.41
C GLY A 219 7.31 19.50 -1.25
N HIS A 220 6.91 20.18 -0.17
CA HIS A 220 7.78 20.43 0.98
C HIS A 220 7.85 19.25 1.96
N VAL A 221 6.81 18.42 2.02
CA VAL A 221 6.77 17.24 2.90
C VAL A 221 6.67 16.01 2.03
N MET A 222 7.59 15.08 2.25
CA MET A 222 7.67 13.81 1.53
C MET A 222 7.34 12.66 2.47
N LYS A 223 6.48 11.77 2.00
CA LYS A 223 6.11 10.55 2.73
C LYS A 223 6.15 9.38 1.77
N TYR A 224 6.68 8.25 2.20
CA TYR A 224 6.77 7.04 1.39
C TYR A 224 5.63 6.08 1.75
N ILE A 225 5.06 5.42 0.74
CA ILE A 225 4.03 4.40 0.92
C ILE A 225 4.70 3.13 1.43
N ASP A 226 4.47 2.81 2.71
CA ASP A 226 4.92 1.58 3.33
C ASP A 226 3.74 0.84 3.97
N ASN A 227 3.65 -0.46 3.71
CA ASN A 227 2.61 -1.31 4.29
C ASN A 227 3.13 -1.88 5.60
N CYS A 228 2.61 -1.38 6.71
CA CYS A 228 2.93 -1.90 8.03
C CYS A 228 1.72 -1.92 8.95
N ASN A 229 1.83 -2.76 9.99
CA ASN A 229 0.79 -2.92 10.99
C ASN A 229 1.17 -2.09 12.23
N ALA A 230 0.79 -0.81 12.26
CA ALA A 230 0.86 -0.03 13.49
C ALA A 230 -0.46 -0.16 14.24
N SER A 231 -0.39 -0.71 15.45
CA SER A 231 -1.50 -0.81 16.39
C SER A 231 -1.53 0.45 17.25
N LEU A 232 -2.70 1.08 17.35
CA LEU A 232 -2.92 2.17 18.30
C LEU A 232 -3.33 1.67 19.70
N LYS A 233 -3.46 0.34 19.88
CA LYS A 233 -3.84 -0.27 21.16
C LYS A 233 -2.80 -0.01 22.23
N LEU A 234 -3.30 0.33 23.41
CA LEU A 234 -2.49 0.62 24.60
C LEU A 234 -2.14 -0.67 25.35
N THR A 235 -1.07 -0.61 26.14
CA THR A 235 -0.61 -1.75 26.95
C THR A 235 -1.10 -1.62 28.38
N ILE A 236 -1.51 -2.71 29.04
CA ILE A 236 -1.93 -2.68 30.44
C ILE A 236 -0.73 -2.40 31.35
N ALA A 237 -0.79 -1.32 32.12
CA ALA A 237 0.17 -0.97 33.16
C ALA A 237 -0.18 -1.65 34.49
N GLY A 238 -1.46 -1.64 34.86
CA GLY A 238 -1.98 -2.22 36.09
C GLY A 238 -3.49 -2.37 36.07
N SER A 239 -4.02 -3.10 37.05
CA SER A 239 -5.46 -3.38 37.17
C SER A 239 -5.90 -3.32 38.62
N SER A 240 -7.16 -2.98 38.88
CA SER A 240 -7.72 -3.03 40.23
C SER A 240 -7.81 -4.49 40.72
N GLY A 241 -7.34 -4.76 41.94
CA GLY A 241 -7.41 -6.09 42.55
C GLY A 241 -8.83 -6.54 42.95
N LYS A 242 -9.80 -5.62 42.98
CA LYS A 242 -11.19 -5.85 43.39
C LYS A 242 -12.22 -5.11 42.53
N ASP A 243 -11.84 -4.78 41.30
CA ASP A 243 -12.72 -4.13 40.32
C ASP A 243 -13.35 -2.82 40.84
N TYR A 244 -12.53 -1.97 41.47
CA TYR A 244 -12.95 -0.66 41.96
C TYR A 244 -12.41 0.47 41.08
N GLY A 245 -13.31 1.08 40.32
CA GLY A 245 -13.04 2.31 39.59
C GLY A 245 -14.31 2.92 39.01
N ASN A 246 -14.23 4.19 38.63
CA ASN A 246 -15.32 4.92 37.99
C ASN A 246 -14.80 5.88 36.92
N GLY A 247 -15.51 5.95 35.78
CA GLY A 247 -15.19 6.84 34.66
C GLY A 247 -13.92 6.46 33.89
N THR A 248 -13.76 7.02 32.70
CA THR A 248 -12.59 6.82 31.84
C THR A 248 -11.94 8.17 31.56
N CYS A 249 -10.62 8.24 31.63
CA CYS A 249 -9.85 9.44 31.32
C CYS A 249 -8.44 9.10 30.84
N GLY A 250 -7.72 10.08 30.31
CA GLY A 250 -6.30 9.98 30.01
C GLY A 250 -5.58 11.28 30.32
N GLY A 251 -4.28 11.19 30.58
CA GLY A 251 -3.46 12.33 31.00
C GLY A 251 -2.05 11.93 31.41
N ASN A 252 -1.25 12.94 31.73
CA ASN A 252 0.13 12.78 32.17
C ASN A 252 0.19 12.49 33.68
N VAL A 253 1.03 11.55 34.07
CA VAL A 253 1.23 11.14 35.46
C VAL A 253 1.86 12.27 36.27
N ILE A 254 1.33 12.50 37.47
CA ILE A 254 2.00 13.23 38.54
C ILE A 254 1.87 12.47 39.86
N PHE A 255 2.96 12.33 40.59
CA PHE A 255 2.94 11.65 41.88
C PHE A 255 2.59 12.59 43.03
N TYR A 256 1.68 12.14 43.90
CA TYR A 256 1.29 12.87 45.10
C TYR A 256 2.49 13.22 46.01
N SER A 257 3.49 12.32 46.08
CA SER A 257 4.70 12.56 46.86
C SER A 257 5.61 13.65 46.27
N GLN A 258 5.46 14.01 44.99
CA GLN A 258 6.24 15.03 44.30
C GLN A 258 5.61 16.43 44.36
N ILE A 259 4.32 16.54 44.67
CA ILE A 259 3.65 17.83 44.81
C ILE A 259 4.15 18.55 46.08
N GLU A 260 4.91 19.63 45.93
CA GLU A 260 5.43 20.41 47.05
C GLU A 260 4.33 21.22 47.75
N ASN A 261 3.62 22.08 47.00
CA ASN A 261 2.55 22.92 47.53
C ASN A 261 1.17 22.37 47.15
N LYS A 262 0.68 21.44 47.97
CA LYS A 262 -0.57 20.74 47.70
C LYS A 262 -1.79 21.69 47.75
N SER A 263 -1.82 22.66 48.67
CA SER A 263 -3.06 23.42 48.97
C SER A 263 -3.52 24.38 47.87
N THR A 264 -2.62 24.75 46.96
CA THR A 264 -2.92 25.68 45.84
C THR A 264 -2.59 25.06 44.49
N TYR A 265 -2.25 23.76 44.44
CA TYR A 265 -1.70 23.14 43.24
C TYR A 265 -2.64 23.29 42.03
N CYS A 266 -3.92 22.96 42.16
CA CYS A 266 -4.85 23.03 41.04
C CYS A 266 -5.09 24.45 40.54
N ASP A 267 -4.95 25.46 41.41
CA ASP A 267 -5.07 26.86 41.02
C ASP A 267 -3.78 27.41 40.41
N ASP A 268 -2.62 27.03 40.95
CA ASP A 268 -1.30 27.43 40.48
C ASP A 268 -0.99 26.83 39.09
N TYR A 269 -1.56 25.66 38.78
CA TYR A 269 -1.37 24.92 37.53
C TYR A 269 -2.68 24.76 36.73
N ALA A 270 -3.55 25.76 36.78
CA ALA A 270 -4.88 25.73 36.14
C ALA A 270 -4.86 25.36 34.64
N ASP A 271 -3.78 25.71 33.92
CA ASP A 271 -3.63 25.43 32.49
C ASP A 271 -3.27 23.97 32.18
N GLU A 272 -2.77 23.21 33.15
CA GLU A 272 -2.20 21.86 32.96
C GLU A 272 -2.93 20.78 33.77
N VAL A 273 -3.51 21.13 34.92
CA VAL A 273 -4.05 20.16 35.89
C VAL A 273 -5.15 19.27 35.30
N ASN A 274 -5.96 19.81 34.37
CA ASN A 274 -7.03 19.09 33.69
C ASN A 274 -6.51 17.99 32.75
N ASN A 275 -5.21 17.96 32.46
CA ASN A 275 -4.52 16.94 31.68
C ASN A 275 -3.64 16.03 32.56
N GLN A 276 -3.63 16.21 33.88
CA GLN A 276 -2.79 15.43 34.81
C GLN A 276 -3.59 14.36 35.53
N ILE A 277 -3.02 13.16 35.66
CA ILE A 277 -3.55 12.06 36.46
C ILE A 277 -2.72 11.95 37.74
N LEU A 278 -3.37 12.13 38.88
CA LEU A 278 -2.72 12.07 40.17
C LEU A 278 -2.53 10.61 40.61
N ILE A 279 -1.31 10.24 40.97
CA ILE A 279 -0.97 8.93 41.53
C ILE A 279 -0.72 9.05 43.03
N ILE A 280 -1.47 8.31 43.84
CA ILE A 280 -1.26 8.21 45.29
C ILE A 280 -0.25 7.10 45.57
N ASP A 281 1.05 7.45 45.52
CA ASP A 281 2.18 6.53 45.68
C ASP A 281 2.64 6.32 47.12
N LYS A 282 2.25 7.21 48.05
CA LYS A 282 2.67 7.14 49.45
C LYS A 282 1.56 7.51 50.40
N GLY A 283 1.02 6.47 51.03
CA GLY A 283 0.14 6.62 52.18
C GLY A 283 -1.19 7.26 51.83
N PHE A 284 -2.16 6.97 52.69
CA PHE A 284 -3.54 7.43 52.66
C PHE A 284 -3.66 8.96 52.47
N GLY A 285 -3.96 9.40 51.24
CA GLY A 285 -4.13 10.81 50.91
C GLY A 285 -5.22 11.52 51.73
N SER A 286 -5.13 12.86 51.80
CA SER A 286 -6.16 13.71 52.42
C SER A 286 -6.57 14.82 51.46
N CYS A 287 -7.87 15.07 51.36
CA CYS A 287 -8.49 16.12 50.54
C CYS A 287 -8.10 17.52 51.03
N ASN A 288 -7.99 17.69 52.35
CA ASN A 288 -7.67 18.97 52.98
C ASN A 288 -6.33 19.56 52.51
N SER A 289 -5.38 18.70 52.10
CA SER A 289 -4.08 19.15 51.63
C SER A 289 -4.08 19.59 50.17
N LEU A 290 -4.93 19.02 49.30
CA LEU A 290 -5.01 19.41 47.88
C LEU A 290 -6.12 20.43 47.60
N GLY A 291 -7.07 20.58 48.53
CA GLY A 291 -8.31 21.32 48.32
C GLY A 291 -9.37 20.43 47.67
N ASP A 292 -10.59 20.43 48.20
CA ASP A 292 -11.67 19.55 47.74
C ASP A 292 -12.07 19.78 46.27
N ASP A 293 -11.81 21.00 45.76
CA ASP A 293 -12.15 21.37 44.38
C ASP A 293 -11.30 20.62 43.33
N CYS A 294 -10.10 20.14 43.67
CA CYS A 294 -9.21 19.40 42.77
C CYS A 294 -9.75 18.05 42.28
N PHE A 295 -10.74 17.49 42.99
CA PHE A 295 -11.33 16.18 42.70
C PHE A 295 -12.76 16.29 42.15
N ASN A 296 -13.20 17.52 41.86
CA ASN A 296 -14.56 17.79 41.43
C ASN A 296 -14.61 18.15 39.94
N ILE A 297 -15.19 17.26 39.13
CA ILE A 297 -15.27 17.42 37.66
C ILE A 297 -16.12 18.63 37.22
N SER A 298 -16.94 19.19 38.13
CA SER A 298 -17.73 20.41 37.84
C SER A 298 -16.93 21.70 38.03
N ARG A 299 -15.67 21.62 38.47
CA ARG A 299 -14.79 22.77 38.67
C ARG A 299 -13.94 23.03 37.42
N PRO A 300 -13.40 24.24 37.23
CA PRO A 300 -12.52 24.51 36.11
C PRO A 300 -11.11 23.91 36.27
N ASN A 301 -10.67 23.73 37.52
CA ASN A 301 -9.31 23.31 37.87
C ASN A 301 -9.37 22.00 38.66
N HIS A 302 -9.31 20.86 37.98
CA HIS A 302 -9.32 19.55 38.62
C HIS A 302 -8.35 18.59 37.92
N PHE A 303 -7.94 17.53 38.60
CA PHE A 303 -7.17 16.47 37.93
C PHE A 303 -8.01 15.76 36.88
N ALA A 304 -7.38 15.30 35.79
CA ALA A 304 -8.03 14.49 34.76
C ALA A 304 -8.55 13.16 35.35
N GLY A 305 -7.80 12.60 36.31
CA GLY A 305 -8.18 11.40 37.02
C GLY A 305 -7.25 11.08 38.19
N LEU A 306 -7.54 9.98 38.86
CA LEU A 306 -6.88 9.58 40.11
C LEU A 306 -6.61 8.08 40.16
N VAL A 307 -5.37 7.69 40.44
CA VAL A 307 -4.96 6.30 40.68
C VAL A 307 -4.49 6.17 42.12
N ASP A 308 -5.17 5.33 42.90
CA ASP A 308 -4.76 5.00 44.26
C ASP A 308 -4.16 3.58 44.30
N TYR A 309 -2.87 3.49 44.63
CA TYR A 309 -2.19 2.19 44.76
C TYR A 309 -2.74 1.38 45.94
N GLY A 310 -3.32 2.05 46.95
CA GLY A 310 -3.90 1.42 48.12
C GLY A 310 -5.28 0.79 47.87
N PRO A 311 -5.71 -0.14 48.73
CA PRO A 311 -7.04 -0.74 48.64
C PRO A 311 -8.14 0.29 48.92
N ASN A 312 -9.33 0.08 48.35
CA ASN A 312 -10.52 0.88 48.63
C ASN A 312 -11.06 0.62 50.05
N ASP A 313 -10.42 1.22 51.04
CA ASP A 313 -10.75 1.10 52.47
C ASP A 313 -10.99 2.48 53.09
N PRO A 314 -11.40 2.58 54.38
CA PRO A 314 -11.66 3.87 55.03
C PRO A 314 -10.46 4.83 55.08
N THR A 315 -9.28 4.33 54.72
CA THR A 315 -8.06 5.12 54.64
C THR A 315 -7.74 5.60 53.22
N SER A 316 -8.32 5.02 52.17
CA SER A 316 -8.23 5.50 50.79
C SER A 316 -8.72 6.94 50.64
N ILE A 317 -8.11 7.66 49.69
CA ILE A 317 -8.50 9.03 49.34
C ILE A 317 -9.94 9.07 48.79
N ILE A 318 -10.38 8.02 48.08
CA ILE A 318 -11.73 7.94 47.50
C ILE A 318 -12.82 7.84 48.57
N GLN A 319 -12.53 7.24 49.72
CA GLN A 319 -13.49 7.14 50.83
C GLN A 319 -13.52 8.39 51.71
N LYS A 320 -12.46 9.20 51.67
CA LYS A 320 -12.32 10.42 52.49
C LYS A 320 -12.76 11.68 51.76
N CYS A 321 -12.64 11.68 50.43
CA CYS A 321 -12.90 12.83 49.58
C CYS A 321 -14.13 12.59 48.71
N ASP A 322 -14.85 13.67 48.37
CA ASP A 322 -15.91 13.63 47.38
C ASP A 322 -15.28 13.66 45.98
N VAL A 323 -14.84 12.49 45.49
CA VAL A 323 -14.16 12.36 44.19
C VAL A 323 -15.20 12.08 43.10
N SER A 324 -15.40 13.06 42.21
CA SER A 324 -16.28 12.93 41.04
C SER A 324 -15.54 12.85 39.70
N ILE A 325 -14.23 13.16 39.68
CA ILE A 325 -13.37 12.87 38.53
C ILE A 325 -13.18 11.35 38.36
N PRO A 326 -12.79 10.86 37.17
CA PRO A 326 -12.49 9.46 36.97
C PRO A 326 -11.39 8.92 37.89
N TRP A 327 -11.53 7.70 38.41
CA TRP A 327 -10.59 7.12 39.35
C TRP A 327 -10.52 5.60 39.31
N ILE A 328 -9.42 5.04 39.83
CA ILE A 328 -9.20 3.61 40.04
C ILE A 328 -8.41 3.40 41.34
N THR A 329 -8.71 2.32 42.07
CA THR A 329 -8.06 1.98 43.35
C THR A 329 -7.59 0.53 43.37
N ASP A 330 -6.80 0.16 44.38
CA ASP A 330 -6.31 -1.21 44.60
C ASP A 330 -5.48 -1.72 43.41
N THR A 331 -4.75 -0.82 42.74
CA THR A 331 -3.92 -1.19 41.58
C THR A 331 -2.59 -1.84 41.97
N GLY A 332 -2.19 -1.67 43.24
CA GLY A 332 -0.82 -1.91 43.67
C GLY A 332 0.17 -0.94 43.03
N ASP A 333 1.46 -1.15 43.33
CA ASP A 333 2.53 -0.33 42.78
C ASP A 333 2.72 -0.62 41.29
N ILE A 334 2.34 0.35 40.44
CA ILE A 334 2.57 0.32 39.00
C ILE A 334 3.92 1.01 38.71
N ASN A 335 4.70 0.46 37.78
CA ASN A 335 5.96 1.04 37.34
C ASN A 335 5.73 2.21 36.36
N LEU A 336 5.41 3.38 36.90
CA LEU A 336 5.22 4.64 36.19
C LEU A 336 6.30 5.67 36.58
N SER A 337 6.55 6.63 35.71
CA SER A 337 7.41 7.80 35.92
C SER A 337 6.60 9.10 35.82
N ASP A 338 7.12 10.16 36.41
CA ASP A 338 6.52 11.49 36.32
C ASP A 338 6.48 11.95 34.86
N GLY A 339 5.32 12.44 34.41
CA GLY A 339 5.07 12.82 33.02
C GLY A 339 4.67 11.69 32.08
N ASP A 340 4.72 10.41 32.50
CA ASP A 340 4.26 9.29 31.66
C ASP A 340 2.81 9.50 31.21
N CYS A 341 2.50 9.15 29.97
CA CYS A 341 1.12 9.19 29.50
C CYS A 341 0.37 7.93 29.91
N ILE A 342 -0.80 8.07 30.53
CA ILE A 342 -1.65 6.92 30.88
C ILE A 342 -3.13 7.15 30.57
N MET A 343 -3.89 6.06 30.55
CA MET A 343 -5.35 6.05 30.48
C MET A 343 -5.92 5.22 31.63
N ILE A 344 -6.89 5.77 32.35
CA ILE A 344 -7.74 5.00 33.27
C ILE A 344 -8.93 4.51 32.46
N LEU A 345 -9.10 3.19 32.35
CA LEU A 345 -10.21 2.53 31.68
C LEU A 345 -11.07 1.80 32.71
N ASN A 346 -12.31 2.24 32.87
CA ASN A 346 -13.30 1.57 33.71
C ASN A 346 -14.54 1.20 32.89
N ILE A 347 -14.79 -0.09 32.70
CA ILE A 347 -15.96 -0.62 32.00
C ILE A 347 -16.80 -1.39 33.00
N ASN A 348 -18.01 -0.88 33.27
CA ASN A 348 -19.00 -1.48 34.18
C ASN A 348 -20.22 -1.96 33.39
N GLN A 349 -20.10 -3.10 32.71
CA GLN A 349 -21.19 -3.69 31.92
C GLN A 349 -21.66 -5.01 32.55
N SER A 350 -22.94 -5.37 32.36
CA SER A 350 -23.50 -6.59 32.97
C SER A 350 -22.75 -7.84 32.46
N GLY A 351 -21.99 -8.47 33.36
CA GLY A 351 -21.18 -9.66 33.04
C GLY A 351 -19.72 -9.34 32.69
N CYS A 352 -19.28 -8.09 32.78
CA CYS A 352 -17.91 -7.68 32.53
C CYS A 352 -17.57 -6.36 33.25
N GLU A 353 -16.68 -6.48 34.24
CA GLU A 353 -16.11 -5.38 35.01
C GLU A 353 -14.61 -5.34 34.71
N ILE A 354 -14.15 -4.25 34.09
CA ILE A 354 -12.74 -4.05 33.73
C ILE A 354 -12.31 -2.72 34.32
N HIS A 355 -11.30 -2.76 35.19
CA HIS A 355 -10.71 -1.59 35.83
C HIS A 355 -9.21 -1.62 35.66
N GLN A 356 -8.69 -0.84 34.72
CA GLN A 356 -7.30 -0.91 34.28
C GLN A 356 -6.69 0.48 34.13
N VAL A 357 -5.38 0.55 34.37
CA VAL A 357 -4.51 1.64 33.95
C VAL A 357 -3.72 1.14 32.75
N LEU A 358 -3.81 1.86 31.64
CA LEU A 358 -3.11 1.57 30.39
C LEU A 358 -1.97 2.57 30.19
N LEU A 359 -0.82 2.10 29.72
CA LEU A 359 0.29 2.92 29.25
C LEU A 359 -0.09 3.54 27.90
N GLY A 360 -0.15 4.86 27.90
CA GLY A 360 -0.38 5.69 26.74
C GLY A 360 0.89 5.99 25.96
N TYR A 361 0.74 6.83 24.94
CA TYR A 361 1.83 7.36 24.13
C TYR A 361 1.76 8.89 24.09
N ASN A 362 2.90 9.54 23.92
CA ASN A 362 2.87 10.93 23.52
C ASN A 362 2.38 11.02 22.06
N SER A 363 1.55 12.00 21.74
CA SER A 363 0.95 12.07 20.40
C SER A 363 2.00 12.20 19.27
N ASN A 364 3.20 12.73 19.57
CA ASN A 364 4.33 12.83 18.62
C ASN A 364 5.12 11.52 18.45
N GLU A 365 4.87 10.51 19.27
CA GLU A 365 5.46 9.16 19.18
C GLU A 365 4.58 8.21 18.35
N THR A 366 3.40 8.67 17.91
CA THR A 366 2.49 7.90 17.06
C THR A 366 3.21 7.50 15.78
N ASN A 367 3.14 6.22 15.41
CA ASN A 367 3.72 5.77 14.15
C ASN A 367 2.87 6.28 12.96
N THR A 368 3.33 7.36 12.34
CA THR A 368 2.70 8.01 11.19
C THR A 368 3.25 7.50 9.85
N SER A 369 4.20 6.57 9.84
CA SER A 369 4.81 6.06 8.61
C SER A 369 3.98 4.99 7.89
N CYS A 370 3.08 4.32 8.62
CA CYS A 370 2.31 3.18 8.09
C CYS A 370 1.11 3.61 7.24
N TYR A 371 0.93 2.91 6.13
CA TYR A 371 -0.30 2.94 5.34
C TYR A 371 -1.15 1.71 5.61
N TYR A 372 -2.46 1.89 5.45
CA TYR A 372 -3.47 0.86 5.59
C TYR A 372 -4.36 0.82 4.35
N VAL A 373 -4.98 -0.32 4.12
CA VAL A 373 -6.11 -0.40 3.19
C VAL A 373 -7.24 0.43 3.78
N SER A 374 -7.84 1.30 2.97
CA SER A 374 -9.04 2.04 3.35
C SER A 374 -10.28 1.29 2.92
N ASP A 375 -11.09 0.89 3.89
CA ASP A 375 -12.19 -0.07 3.77
C ASP A 375 -13.41 0.34 4.62
N ILE A 376 -13.69 1.64 4.68
CA ILE A 376 -14.81 2.26 5.39
C ILE A 376 -16.15 1.68 4.99
N GLU A 377 -16.39 1.59 3.68
CA GLU A 377 -17.68 1.13 3.16
C GLU A 377 -17.92 -0.37 3.46
N GLU A 378 -16.84 -1.15 3.58
CA GLU A 378 -16.90 -2.60 3.77
C GLU A 378 -16.83 -3.04 5.24
N ASN A 379 -15.93 -2.46 6.03
CA ASN A 379 -15.51 -3.04 7.32
C ASN A 379 -15.62 -2.08 8.50
N TYR A 380 -15.91 -0.79 8.30
CA TYR A 380 -16.00 0.13 9.43
C TYR A 380 -17.38 0.04 10.09
N ASN A 381 -17.38 0.17 11.40
CA ASN A 381 -18.54 -0.12 12.24
C ASN A 381 -19.73 0.82 11.94
N SER A 382 -20.93 0.24 11.78
CA SER A 382 -22.21 0.92 11.58
C SER A 382 -22.70 1.77 12.76
N ASN A 383 -22.02 1.72 13.91
CA ASN A 383 -22.41 2.48 15.11
C ASN A 383 -22.19 4.00 14.98
N CYS A 384 -21.39 4.43 14.00
CA CYS A 384 -21.20 5.84 13.68
C CYS A 384 -22.37 6.33 12.80
N THR A 385 -23.48 6.70 13.42
CA THR A 385 -24.75 7.00 12.72
C THR A 385 -24.79 8.33 11.96
N THR A 386 -23.79 9.21 12.13
CA THR A 386 -23.81 10.59 11.62
C THR A 386 -22.86 10.86 10.45
N GLU A 387 -21.96 9.93 10.13
CA GLU A 387 -20.82 10.20 9.25
C GLU A 387 -20.74 9.13 8.16
N SER A 388 -21.06 9.53 6.91
CA SER A 388 -20.88 8.69 5.72
C SER A 388 -19.65 9.20 4.97
N TYR A 389 -18.50 8.58 5.25
CA TYR A 389 -17.27 8.82 4.49
C TYR A 389 -17.13 7.75 3.41
N SER A 390 -16.54 8.15 2.29
CA SER A 390 -16.06 7.23 1.26
C SER A 390 -14.69 6.68 1.65
N ASN A 391 -14.32 5.55 1.07
CA ASN A 391 -12.95 5.03 1.17
C ASN A 391 -11.91 6.06 0.72
N GLY A 392 -10.73 5.98 1.34
CA GLY A 392 -9.56 6.79 0.99
C GLY A 392 -9.08 6.55 -0.44
N PRO A 393 -8.40 7.52 -1.06
CA PRO A 393 -8.03 7.48 -2.47
C PRO A 393 -7.02 6.36 -2.75
N CYS A 394 -7.21 5.64 -3.86
CA CYS A 394 -6.22 4.70 -4.37
C CYS A 394 -4.98 5.44 -4.92
N PHE A 395 -3.92 4.71 -5.29
CA PHE A 395 -2.70 5.32 -5.84
C PHE A 395 -2.97 6.26 -7.05
N PHE A 396 -3.86 5.85 -7.96
CA PHE A 396 -4.23 6.66 -9.12
C PHE A 396 -5.03 7.90 -8.74
N ASP A 397 -5.96 7.79 -7.79
CA ASP A 397 -6.65 8.95 -7.23
C ASP A 397 -5.69 9.94 -6.59
N ARG A 398 -4.67 9.46 -5.88
CA ARG A 398 -3.64 10.30 -5.26
C ARG A 398 -2.80 11.02 -6.34
N LEU A 399 -2.42 10.34 -7.41
CA LEU A 399 -1.75 10.96 -8.59
C LEU A 399 -2.65 12.03 -9.26
N ASP A 400 -3.94 11.77 -9.30
CA ASP A 400 -4.95 12.70 -9.84
C ASP A 400 -5.34 13.80 -8.84
N GLY A 401 -4.80 13.78 -7.61
CA GLY A 401 -5.14 14.74 -6.56
C GLY A 401 -6.58 14.64 -6.07
N ASN A 402 -7.24 13.50 -6.27
CA ASN A 402 -8.52 13.19 -5.66
C ASN A 402 -8.30 12.79 -4.19
N LEU A 403 -9.14 13.33 -3.31
CA LEU A 403 -9.10 13.04 -1.87
C LEU A 403 -9.96 11.85 -1.47
N ASN A 404 -10.76 11.30 -2.37
CA ASN A 404 -11.66 10.19 -2.08
C ASN A 404 -11.54 9.15 -3.20
N LEU A 405 -11.87 7.90 -2.90
CA LEU A 405 -11.82 6.81 -3.87
C LEU A 405 -12.81 7.04 -5.01
N SER A 406 -12.31 7.11 -6.25
CA SER A 406 -13.17 7.30 -7.41
C SER A 406 -13.85 6.00 -7.83
N LYS A 407 -15.14 6.08 -8.12
CA LYS A 407 -15.94 4.97 -8.68
C LYS A 407 -15.31 4.37 -9.94
N LYS A 408 -14.67 5.20 -10.77
CA LYS A 408 -13.92 4.79 -11.98
C LYS A 408 -12.93 3.65 -11.67
N TYR A 409 -12.06 3.86 -10.69
CA TYR A 409 -10.99 2.91 -10.36
C TYR A 409 -11.53 1.66 -9.67
N VAL A 410 -12.60 1.80 -8.87
CA VAL A 410 -13.30 0.66 -8.25
C VAL A 410 -13.93 -0.23 -9.33
N GLU A 411 -14.64 0.35 -10.30
CA GLU A 411 -15.27 -0.39 -11.40
C GLU A 411 -14.24 -1.15 -12.23
N GLN A 412 -13.09 -0.53 -12.55
CA GLN A 412 -12.00 -1.20 -13.25
C GLN A 412 -11.41 -2.35 -12.43
N SER A 413 -11.07 -2.14 -11.16
CA SER A 413 -10.50 -3.20 -10.32
C SER A 413 -11.48 -4.37 -10.14
N LEU A 414 -12.78 -4.09 -10.02
CA LEU A 414 -13.82 -5.12 -10.00
C LEU A 414 -13.90 -5.88 -11.33
N GLU A 415 -13.85 -5.19 -12.47
CA GLU A 415 -13.91 -5.80 -13.80
C GLU A 415 -12.75 -6.78 -14.03
N TYR A 416 -11.52 -6.39 -13.68
CA TYR A 416 -10.32 -7.17 -13.99
C TYR A 416 -9.89 -8.14 -12.89
N PHE A 417 -10.12 -7.80 -11.61
CA PHE A 417 -9.58 -8.53 -10.47
C PHE A 417 -10.62 -8.90 -9.41
N ASN A 418 -11.88 -8.49 -9.59
CA ASN A 418 -12.96 -8.73 -8.63
C ASN A 418 -12.58 -8.27 -7.20
N ASN A 419 -11.93 -7.09 -7.11
CA ASN A 419 -11.51 -6.48 -5.85
C ASN A 419 -11.93 -5.00 -5.79
N SER A 420 -12.65 -4.58 -4.73
CA SER A 420 -12.98 -3.17 -4.48
C SER A 420 -12.01 -2.47 -3.52
N LEU A 421 -11.20 -3.24 -2.78
CA LEU A 421 -10.32 -2.75 -1.73
C LEU A 421 -8.99 -2.25 -2.31
N ILE A 422 -9.06 -1.08 -2.94
CA ILE A 422 -7.93 -0.42 -3.60
C ILE A 422 -7.55 0.93 -2.94
N GLY A 423 -8.34 1.39 -1.97
CA GLY A 423 -8.12 2.63 -1.25
C GLY A 423 -6.96 2.54 -0.27
N LEU A 424 -6.30 3.67 -0.03
CA LEU A 424 -5.21 3.82 0.92
C LEU A 424 -5.53 4.90 1.94
N GLU A 425 -5.00 4.76 3.14
CA GLU A 425 -5.04 5.78 4.19
C GLU A 425 -3.81 5.67 5.09
N THR A 426 -3.51 6.74 5.82
CA THR A 426 -2.40 6.77 6.79
C THR A 426 -2.66 7.84 7.85
N ILE A 427 -1.95 7.75 8.99
CA ILE A 427 -1.97 8.79 10.02
C ILE A 427 -1.04 9.95 9.63
N VAL A 428 -1.54 11.17 9.77
CA VAL A 428 -0.84 12.42 9.51
C VAL A 428 0.13 12.73 10.65
N ASP A 429 1.37 13.03 10.28
CA ASP A 429 2.32 13.62 11.20
C ASP A 429 2.06 15.13 11.33
N LEU A 430 1.17 15.49 12.28
CA LEU A 430 0.82 16.88 12.51
C LEU A 430 2.03 17.70 12.98
N TYR A 431 2.99 17.10 13.68
CA TYR A 431 4.15 17.79 14.23
C TYR A 431 5.13 18.15 13.13
N GLU A 432 5.41 17.22 12.22
CA GLU A 432 6.17 17.49 11.01
C GLU A 432 5.49 18.58 10.18
N LEU A 433 4.19 18.45 9.91
CA LEU A 433 3.45 19.47 9.15
C LEU A 433 3.53 20.85 9.82
N LYS A 434 3.37 20.92 11.15
CA LYS A 434 3.51 22.19 11.89
C LYS A 434 4.90 22.77 11.74
N GLN A 435 5.95 21.95 11.88
CA GLN A 435 7.33 22.39 11.70
C GLN A 435 7.52 23.00 10.30
N TYR A 436 7.08 22.32 9.24
CA TYR A 436 7.18 22.84 7.88
C TYR A 436 6.30 24.08 7.65
N SER A 437 5.10 24.14 8.24
CA SER A 437 4.20 25.29 8.10
C SER A 437 4.78 26.59 8.67
N THR A 438 5.69 26.52 9.66
CA THR A 438 6.41 27.70 10.16
C THR A 438 7.38 28.28 9.12
N MET A 439 7.93 27.43 8.24
CA MET A 439 8.84 27.81 7.16
C MET A 439 8.08 28.15 5.87
N TYR A 440 6.97 27.44 5.61
CA TYR A 440 6.16 27.53 4.40
C TYR A 440 4.70 27.80 4.76
N PRO A 441 4.29 29.08 4.87
CA PRO A 441 2.94 29.46 5.29
C PRO A 441 1.81 29.02 4.33
N SER A 442 2.13 28.49 3.14
CA SER A 442 1.16 27.91 2.22
C SER A 442 0.60 26.57 2.72
N ILE A 443 1.35 25.85 3.58
CA ILE A 443 0.91 24.60 4.18
C ILE A 443 -0.18 24.90 5.22
N LYS A 444 -1.40 24.41 4.95
CA LYS A 444 -2.54 24.58 5.84
C LYS A 444 -2.54 23.53 6.94
N ILE A 445 -2.73 23.98 8.17
CA ILE A 445 -2.88 23.12 9.34
C ILE A 445 -4.33 23.14 9.82
N TYR A 446 -4.88 21.95 10.05
CA TYR A 446 -6.25 21.74 10.53
C TYR A 446 -6.23 21.13 11.94
N PRO A 447 -6.13 21.95 13.01
CA PRO A 447 -5.91 21.45 14.37
C PRO A 447 -7.09 20.65 14.94
N ASN A 448 -8.28 20.80 14.37
CA ASN A 448 -9.49 20.08 14.77
C ASN A 448 -9.82 18.89 13.87
N ALA A 449 -9.03 18.67 12.82
CA ALA A 449 -9.29 17.58 11.90
C ALA A 449 -8.86 16.23 12.49
N THR A 450 -9.49 15.15 12.03
CA THR A 450 -8.99 13.78 12.19
C THR A 450 -7.62 13.69 11.54
N TRP A 451 -6.71 12.93 12.14
CA TRP A 451 -5.34 12.74 11.63
C TRP A 451 -5.29 11.66 10.54
N VAL A 452 -6.41 11.24 9.98
CA VAL A 452 -6.43 10.35 8.81
C VAL A 452 -6.20 11.19 7.55
N ASP A 453 -5.14 10.90 6.80
CA ASP A 453 -4.61 11.74 5.71
C ASP A 453 -5.65 12.37 4.79
N TYR A 454 -6.43 11.56 4.08
CA TYR A 454 -7.34 12.07 3.07
C TYR A 454 -8.53 12.85 3.67
N LEU A 455 -8.90 12.56 4.92
CA LEU A 455 -9.91 13.31 5.69
C LEU A 455 -9.34 14.58 6.31
N TYR A 456 -8.07 14.55 6.75
CA TYR A 456 -7.35 15.69 7.29
C TYR A 456 -7.30 16.83 6.28
N TRP A 457 -6.95 16.51 5.02
CA TRP A 457 -6.90 17.49 3.93
C TRP A 457 -8.28 18.03 3.52
N GLN A 458 -9.35 17.31 3.89
CA GLN A 458 -10.74 17.77 3.75
C GLN A 458 -11.23 18.56 4.97
N ASN A 459 -10.40 18.74 6.01
CA ASN A 459 -10.73 19.39 7.28
C ASN A 459 -11.94 18.74 7.98
N VAL A 460 -12.03 17.40 7.90
CA VAL A 460 -13.06 16.61 8.60
C VAL A 460 -12.70 16.55 10.08
N SER A 461 -13.63 16.93 10.95
CA SER A 461 -13.39 17.00 12.40
C SER A 461 -13.08 15.63 12.99
N GLY A 462 -12.16 15.59 13.96
CA GLY A 462 -11.87 14.42 14.77
C GLY A 462 -11.94 14.73 16.26
N CYS A 463 -12.03 13.68 17.06
CA CYS A 463 -12.06 13.75 18.52
C CYS A 463 -10.76 13.21 19.11
N SER A 464 -10.33 13.81 20.21
CA SER A 464 -9.09 13.44 20.90
C SER A 464 -9.14 11.97 21.32
N VAL A 465 -8.12 11.21 20.95
CA VAL A 465 -7.94 9.80 21.33
C VAL A 465 -7.52 9.71 22.79
N MET A 466 -8.16 8.83 23.55
CA MET A 466 -7.81 8.58 24.95
C MET A 466 -6.50 7.80 25.06
N GLY A 467 -5.70 8.12 26.08
CA GLY A 467 -4.37 7.53 26.26
C GLY A 467 -3.30 7.97 25.25
N TYR A 468 -3.59 8.99 24.44
CA TYR A 468 -2.57 9.75 23.71
C TYR A 468 -2.47 11.13 24.35
N CYS A 469 -1.30 11.46 24.89
CA CYS A 469 -1.13 12.71 25.63
C CYS A 469 -0.78 13.86 24.69
N GLU A 470 -1.15 15.06 25.14
CA GLU A 470 -0.96 16.28 24.39
C GLU A 470 0.52 16.67 24.33
N VAL A 471 1.00 17.02 23.15
CA VAL A 471 2.35 17.56 22.96
C VAL A 471 2.21 18.85 22.15
N MET A 472 2.84 19.94 22.60
CA MET A 472 2.81 21.24 21.91
C MET A 472 1.41 21.77 21.56
N GLY A 473 0.39 21.45 22.36
CA GLY A 473 -0.98 21.92 22.13
C GLY A 473 -1.87 20.98 21.30
N ASP A 474 -1.35 19.84 20.83
CA ASP A 474 -2.13 18.89 20.03
C ASP A 474 -2.14 17.50 20.63
N ARG A 475 -3.28 16.85 20.45
CA ARG A 475 -3.51 15.45 20.77
C ARG A 475 -3.90 14.73 19.49
N LEU A 476 -3.53 13.44 19.37
CA LEU A 476 -4.00 12.59 18.29
C LEU A 476 -5.54 12.66 18.22
N LYS A 477 -6.09 12.94 17.03
CA LYS A 477 -7.52 13.04 16.79
C LYS A 477 -7.96 12.03 15.75
N LEU A 478 -9.05 11.33 16.03
CA LEU A 478 -9.69 10.39 15.10
C LEU A 478 -11.18 10.71 14.99
N ASP A 479 -11.73 10.54 13.80
CA ASP A 479 -13.17 10.50 13.58
C ASP A 479 -13.77 9.19 14.11
N CYS A 480 -15.11 9.14 14.21
CA CYS A 480 -15.79 8.01 14.82
C CYS A 480 -15.46 6.68 14.09
N PRO A 481 -15.60 6.58 12.76
CA PRO A 481 -15.27 5.34 12.04
C PRO A 481 -13.85 4.84 12.33
N HIS A 482 -12.83 5.70 12.26
CA HIS A 482 -11.45 5.28 12.49
C HIS A 482 -11.15 4.93 13.95
N SER A 483 -11.85 5.54 14.92
CA SER A 483 -11.76 5.11 16.31
C SER A 483 -12.17 3.64 16.49
N TYR A 484 -13.23 3.19 15.78
CA TYR A 484 -13.65 1.80 15.78
C TYR A 484 -12.67 0.86 15.07
N LYS A 485 -12.14 1.27 13.90
CA LYS A 485 -11.15 0.47 13.18
C LYS A 485 -9.90 0.21 14.01
N TYR A 486 -9.39 1.25 14.68
CA TYR A 486 -8.17 1.14 15.47
C TYR A 486 -8.42 0.64 16.90
N GLU A 487 -9.68 0.37 17.26
CA GLU A 487 -10.10 -0.10 18.59
C GLU A 487 -9.61 0.82 19.73
N VAL A 488 -9.76 2.13 19.55
CA VAL A 488 -9.36 3.13 20.55
C VAL A 488 -10.52 4.04 20.92
N ASP A 489 -10.66 4.32 22.22
CA ASP A 489 -11.64 5.29 22.70
C ASP A 489 -11.24 6.71 22.35
N THR A 490 -12.23 7.55 22.09
CA THR A 490 -12.05 9.00 21.92
C THR A 490 -12.95 9.75 22.89
N SER A 491 -12.72 11.05 23.02
CA SER A 491 -13.62 11.97 23.75
C SER A 491 -15.07 11.99 23.25
N CYS A 492 -15.35 11.45 22.06
CA CYS A 492 -16.69 11.43 21.47
C CYS A 492 -17.25 10.02 21.23
N SER A 493 -16.42 8.98 21.31
CA SER A 493 -16.80 7.59 21.02
C SER A 493 -16.17 6.63 22.02
N ASN A 494 -16.99 5.74 22.57
CA ASN A 494 -16.54 4.61 23.39
C ASN A 494 -16.57 3.36 22.51
N VAL A 495 -15.39 2.91 22.11
CA VAL A 495 -15.15 1.79 21.21
C VAL A 495 -14.82 0.53 21.98
N THR A 496 -14.04 0.66 23.06
CA THR A 496 -13.58 -0.47 23.87
C THR A 496 -14.80 -1.17 24.48
N THR A 497 -15.08 -2.37 23.99
CA THR A 497 -16.08 -3.27 24.57
C THR A 497 -15.39 -4.37 25.35
N CYS A 498 -16.15 -5.04 26.20
CA CYS A 498 -15.69 -6.23 26.89
C CYS A 498 -15.12 -7.28 25.91
N PRO A 499 -13.94 -7.88 26.20
CA PRO A 499 -13.34 -8.94 25.40
C PRO A 499 -14.20 -10.20 25.24
#